data_AF-A0A5B7GV40-F1
#
_entry.id   AF-A0A5B7GV40-F1
#
_cell.length_a   1.000
_cell.length_b   1.000
_cell.length_c   1.000
_cell.angle_alpha   90.00
_cell.angle_beta   90.00
_cell.angle_gamma   90.00
#
_symmetry.space_group_name_H-M   'P 1'
#
loop_
_entity.id
_entity.type
_entity.pdbx_description
1 polymer ?
#
loop_
_entity_poly.entity_id
_entity_poly.type
_entity_poly.pdbx_seq_one_letter_code
_entity_poly.pdbx_strand_id
1 'polypeptide(L)'
;MSLTDVFNKVRRIAGKYSASSPPVLLSAGRTVADPKTVADLFAEHFVSVSRKDPAAPGARHRQRMESFGVNFSSTGGESYNVPFSVSELQTALSQCHDSSSGPDDISYAFLRHMSDSAFTF
;
A
#
# COMPACT_ATOMS: atom_id res chain seq x y z
N MET A 1 1.00 -16.83 6.39
CA MET A 1 0.67 -17.16 4.98
C MET A 1 -0.70 -17.81 4.95
N SER A 2 -1.62 -17.39 4.06
CA SER A 2 -2.93 -18.03 3.96
C SER A 2 -2.87 -19.33 3.13
N LEU A 3 -3.81 -20.25 3.34
CA LEU A 3 -3.94 -21.49 2.54
C LEU A 3 -4.08 -21.18 1.04
N THR A 4 -4.77 -20.09 0.71
CA THR A 4 -4.93 -19.58 -0.66
C THR A 4 -3.59 -19.21 -1.29
N ASP A 5 -2.70 -18.58 -0.52
CA ASP A 5 -1.36 -18.19 -0.99
C ASP A 5 -0.50 -19.42 -1.27
N VAL A 6 -0.54 -20.42 -0.39
CA VAL A 6 0.18 -21.69 -0.57
C VAL A 6 -0.28 -22.37 -1.85
N PHE A 7 -1.59 -22.51 -2.02
CA PHE A 7 -2.17 -23.20 -3.18
C PHE A 7 -1.94 -22.44 -4.50
N ASN A 8 -1.92 -21.11 -4.46
CA ASN A 8 -1.55 -20.29 -5.61
C ASN A 8 -0.06 -20.43 -5.97
N LYS A 9 0.85 -20.49 -4.98
CA LYS A 9 2.27 -20.76 -5.23
C LYS A 9 2.48 -22.15 -5.85
N VAL A 10 1.83 -23.19 -5.33
CA VAL A 10 1.89 -24.56 -5.90
C VAL A 10 1.38 -24.57 -7.34
N ARG A 11 0.26 -23.90 -7.64
CA ARG A 11 -0.28 -23.80 -9.00
C ARG A 11 0.69 -23.06 -9.94
N ARG A 12 1.40 -22.03 -9.47
CA ARG A 12 2.42 -21.32 -10.27
C ARG A 12 3.60 -22.22 -10.61
N ILE A 13 4.14 -22.95 -9.63
CA ILE A 13 5.25 -23.90 -9.85
C ILE A 13 4.84 -25.00 -10.83
N ALA A 14 3.62 -25.51 -10.71
CA ALA A 14 3.09 -26.55 -11.59
C ALA A 14 2.71 -26.06 -13.00
N GLY A 15 2.84 -24.77 -13.31
CA GLY A 15 2.37 -24.18 -14.58
C GLY A 15 0.84 -24.16 -14.75
N LYS A 16 0.09 -24.46 -13.69
CA LYS A 16 -1.40 -24.54 -13.66
C LYS A 16 -2.04 -23.27 -13.11
N TYR A 17 -1.27 -22.20 -12.97
CA TYR A 17 -1.78 -20.93 -12.49
C TYR A 17 -2.48 -20.19 -13.62
N SER A 18 -3.78 -19.96 -13.45
CA SER A 18 -4.52 -19.00 -14.26
C SER A 18 -4.57 -17.68 -13.50
N ALA A 19 -4.22 -16.59 -14.18
CA ALA A 19 -4.51 -15.25 -13.67
C ALA A 19 -6.04 -15.07 -13.53
N SER A 20 -6.45 -14.18 -12.63
CA SER A 20 -7.85 -13.77 -12.57
C SER A 20 -8.23 -13.14 -13.90
N SER A 21 -9.42 -13.49 -14.42
CA SER A 21 -9.98 -12.82 -15.58
C SER A 21 -10.19 -11.33 -15.26
N PRO A 22 -10.02 -10.44 -16.25
CA PRO A 22 -10.41 -9.05 -16.12
C PRO A 22 -11.89 -8.91 -15.72
N PRO A 23 -12.25 -7.86 -14.97
CA PRO A 23 -13.63 -7.62 -14.58
C PRO A 23 -14.51 -7.39 -15.81
N VAL A 24 -15.73 -7.93 -15.76
CA VAL A 24 -16.77 -7.74 -16.78
C VAL A 24 -17.90 -6.95 -16.14
N LEU A 25 -18.31 -5.87 -16.78
CA LEU A 25 -19.33 -4.95 -16.26
C LEU A 25 -20.66 -5.11 -17.00
N LEU A 26 -21.76 -4.90 -16.29
CA LEU A 26 -23.09 -4.73 -16.89
C LEU A 26 -23.42 -3.23 -16.88
N SER A 27 -23.44 -2.60 -18.05
CA SER A 27 -23.76 -1.18 -18.20
C SER A 27 -24.87 -0.99 -19.23
N ALA A 28 -25.94 -0.28 -18.86
CA ALA A 28 -27.12 -0.05 -19.71
C ALA A 28 -27.69 -1.33 -20.37
N GLY A 29 -27.69 -2.46 -19.63
CA GLY A 29 -28.18 -3.75 -20.13
C GLY A 29 -27.23 -4.47 -21.09
N ARG A 30 -26.03 -3.95 -21.34
CA ARG A 30 -24.99 -4.57 -22.16
C ARG A 30 -23.83 -5.06 -21.31
N THR A 31 -23.32 -6.23 -21.65
CA THR A 31 -22.13 -6.79 -21.02
C THR A 31 -20.89 -6.20 -21.69
N VAL A 32 -20.02 -5.56 -20.91
CA VAL A 32 -18.79 -4.91 -21.35
C VAL A 32 -17.60 -5.67 -20.77
N ALA A 33 -16.80 -6.28 -21.64
CA ALA A 33 -15.60 -7.03 -21.27
C ALA A 33 -14.32 -6.46 -21.88
N ASP A 34 -14.43 -5.46 -22.76
CA ASP A 34 -13.28 -4.77 -23.33
C ASP A 34 -12.53 -4.00 -22.23
N PRO A 35 -11.24 -4.27 -21.98
CA PRO A 35 -10.52 -3.71 -20.84
C PRO A 35 -10.49 -2.18 -20.83
N LYS A 36 -10.39 -1.54 -21.99
CA LYS A 36 -10.37 -0.08 -22.09
C LYS A 36 -11.73 0.50 -21.69
N THR A 37 -12.79 -0.03 -22.28
CA THR A 37 -14.16 0.41 -21.99
C THR A 37 -14.53 0.15 -20.53
N VAL A 38 -14.10 -0.97 -19.95
CA VAL A 38 -14.29 -1.26 -18.52
C VAL A 38 -13.57 -0.22 -17.65
N ALA A 39 -12.33 0.13 -17.98
CA ALA A 39 -11.57 1.15 -17.25
C ALA A 39 -12.24 2.54 -17.35
N ASP A 40 -12.71 2.92 -18.55
CA ASP A 40 -13.40 4.18 -18.78
C ASP A 40 -14.71 4.27 -17.96
N LEU A 41 -15.51 3.19 -17.94
CA LEU A 41 -16.73 3.11 -17.12
C LEU A 41 -16.43 3.23 -15.61
N PHE A 42 -15.35 2.61 -15.14
CA PHE A 42 -14.91 2.80 -13.75
C PHE A 42 -14.53 4.25 -13.48
N ALA A 43 -13.76 4.88 -14.37
CA ALA A 43 -13.37 6.27 -14.22
C ALA A 43 -14.60 7.20 -14.18
N GLU A 44 -15.56 7.01 -15.09
CA GLU A 44 -16.83 7.75 -15.09
C GLU A 44 -17.61 7.56 -13.79
N HIS A 45 -17.72 6.31 -13.32
CA HIS A 45 -18.38 6.00 -12.07
C HIS A 45 -17.69 6.68 -10.88
N PHE A 46 -16.37 6.57 -10.76
CA PHE A 46 -15.63 7.23 -9.70
C PHE A 46 -15.73 8.75 -9.76
N VAL A 47 -15.71 9.35 -10.95
CA VAL A 47 -15.98 10.78 -11.12
C VAL A 47 -17.37 11.12 -10.61
N SER A 48 -18.40 10.34 -10.95
CA SER A 48 -19.78 10.59 -10.51
C SER A 48 -19.94 10.54 -8.99
N VAL A 49 -19.26 9.59 -8.32
CA VAL A 49 -19.32 9.41 -6.86
C VAL A 49 -18.42 10.43 -6.15
N SER A 50 -17.28 10.78 -6.74
CA SER A 50 -16.31 11.74 -6.17
C SER A 50 -16.75 13.19 -6.35
N ARG A 51 -17.72 13.47 -7.24
CA ARG A 51 -18.29 14.80 -7.39
C ARG A 51 -18.79 15.29 -6.05
N LYS A 52 -18.27 16.46 -5.68
CA LYS A 52 -18.59 17.20 -4.46
C LYS A 52 -20.02 17.72 -4.55
N ASP A 53 -21.01 16.87 -4.30
CA ASP A 53 -22.40 17.30 -4.19
C ASP A 53 -22.55 18.23 -2.97
N PRO A 54 -22.95 19.50 -3.16
CA PRO A 54 -23.19 20.43 -2.06
C PRO A 54 -24.33 20.00 -1.13
N ALA A 55 -25.23 19.14 -1.61
CA ALA A 55 -26.37 18.61 -0.86
C ALA A 55 -26.06 17.28 -0.14
N ALA A 56 -24.90 16.67 -0.37
CA ALA A 56 -24.55 15.41 0.26
C ALA A 56 -24.43 15.55 1.80
N PRO A 57 -24.82 14.51 2.56
CA PRO A 57 -24.53 14.44 3.98
C PRO A 57 -23.03 14.68 4.25
N GLY A 58 -22.71 15.63 5.13
CA GLY A 58 -21.33 16.00 5.42
C GLY A 58 -20.69 17.04 4.48
N ALA A 59 -21.37 17.49 3.42
CA ALA A 59 -20.84 18.51 2.49
C ALA A 59 -20.49 19.82 3.21
N ARG A 60 -21.33 20.28 4.16
CA ARG A 60 -21.04 21.46 4.99
C ARG A 60 -19.80 21.29 5.87
N HIS A 61 -19.62 20.10 6.46
CA HIS A 61 -18.45 19.80 7.28
C HIS A 61 -17.18 19.79 6.41
N ARG A 62 -17.23 19.12 5.26
CA ARG A 62 -16.13 19.08 4.29
C ARG A 62 -15.76 20.47 3.79
N GLN A 63 -16.71 21.30 3.38
CA GLN A 63 -16.45 22.67 2.93
C GLN A 63 -15.81 23.52 4.03
N ARG A 64 -16.27 23.37 5.29
CA ARG A 64 -15.66 24.05 6.44
C ARG A 64 -14.22 23.58 6.65
N MET A 65 -13.95 22.27 6.60
CA MET A 65 -12.59 21.75 6.79
C MET A 65 -11.65 22.10 5.64
N GLU A 66 -12.12 22.02 4.39
CA GLU A 66 -11.35 22.39 3.19
C GLU A 66 -11.11 23.90 3.06
N SER A 67 -11.87 24.73 3.79
CA SER A 67 -11.63 26.18 3.82
C SER A 67 -10.38 26.57 4.60
N PHE A 68 -9.89 25.70 5.48
CA PHE A 68 -8.61 25.89 6.15
C PHE A 68 -7.49 25.44 5.21
N GLY A 69 -6.57 26.35 4.90
CA GLY A 69 -5.36 25.99 4.15
C GLY A 69 -4.52 24.96 4.92
N VAL A 70 -3.89 24.04 4.21
CA VAL A 70 -2.96 23.09 4.83
C VAL A 70 -1.73 23.87 5.29
N ASN A 71 -1.45 23.83 6.59
CA ASN A 71 -0.25 24.43 7.15
C ASN A 71 0.92 23.43 7.03
N PHE A 72 1.90 23.76 6.19
CA PHE A 72 3.13 23.00 6.02
C PHE A 72 4.30 23.54 6.84
N SER A 73 4.09 24.57 7.67
CA SER A 73 5.13 25.02 8.59
C SER A 73 5.42 23.92 9.61
N SER A 74 6.69 23.58 9.74
CA SER A 74 7.20 22.70 10.79
C SER A 74 8.28 23.46 11.56
N THR A 75 8.31 23.25 12.86
CA THR A 75 9.37 23.77 13.74
C THR A 75 10.63 22.91 13.68
N GLY A 76 10.60 21.79 12.93
CA GLY A 76 11.67 20.80 12.90
C GLY A 76 11.75 19.93 14.16
N GLY A 77 10.96 20.21 15.19
CA GLY A 77 10.95 19.49 16.46
C GLY A 77 10.11 18.21 16.48
N GLU A 78 9.71 17.71 15.31
CA GLU A 78 8.93 16.49 15.21
C GLU A 78 9.74 15.26 15.65
N SER A 79 9.08 14.26 16.21
CA SER A 79 9.75 13.06 16.72
C SER A 79 10.56 12.30 15.66
N TYR A 80 10.17 12.39 14.39
CA TYR A 80 10.89 11.77 13.27
C TYR A 80 12.19 12.50 12.89
N ASN A 81 12.41 13.73 13.37
CA ASN A 81 13.65 14.48 13.13
C ASN A 81 14.72 14.23 14.20
N VAL A 82 14.39 13.46 15.25
CA VAL A 82 15.36 13.04 16.27
C VAL A 82 16.34 12.02 15.65
N PRO A 83 17.63 12.02 16.04
CA PRO A 83 18.57 11.00 15.59
C PRO A 83 18.05 9.59 15.85
N PHE A 84 18.20 8.73 14.85
CA PHE A 84 17.81 7.33 14.92
C PHE A 84 18.57 6.59 16.03
N SER A 85 17.85 5.83 16.84
CA SER A 85 18.35 5.13 18.00
C SER A 85 18.62 3.65 17.73
N VAL A 86 19.52 3.07 18.53
CA VAL A 86 19.80 1.62 18.49
C VAL A 86 18.55 0.80 18.81
N SER A 87 17.69 1.28 19.71
CA SER A 87 16.43 0.60 20.04
C SER A 87 15.45 0.56 18.86
N GLU A 88 15.40 1.62 18.05
CA GLU A 88 14.58 1.63 16.84
C GLU A 88 15.12 0.65 15.80
N LEU A 89 16.45 0.55 15.67
CA LEU A 89 17.09 -0.45 14.81
C LEU A 89 16.75 -1.89 15.24
N GLN A 90 16.93 -2.19 16.52
CA GLN A 90 16.63 -3.52 17.07
C GLN A 90 15.14 -3.86 16.89
N THR A 91 14.26 -2.89 17.13
CA THR A 91 12.82 -3.06 16.92
C THR A 91 12.50 -3.33 15.45
N ALA A 92 13.07 -2.57 14.53
CA ALA A 92 12.88 -2.76 13.10
C ALA A 92 13.36 -4.16 12.66
N LEU A 93 14.57 -4.56 13.07
CA LEU A 93 15.13 -5.88 12.76
C LEU A 93 14.28 -7.03 13.31
N SER A 94 13.67 -6.87 14.50
CA SER A 94 12.78 -7.87 15.08
C SER A 94 11.50 -8.09 14.28
N GLN A 95 11.05 -7.06 13.55
CA GLN A 95 9.83 -7.09 12.73
C GLN A 95 10.09 -7.45 11.27
N CYS A 96 11.35 -7.35 10.81
CA CYS A 96 11.74 -7.74 9.46
C CYS A 96 11.58 -9.25 9.25
N HIS A 97 10.84 -9.63 8.20
CA HIS A 97 10.77 -11.02 7.74
C HIS A 97 12.01 -11.38 6.90
N ASP A 98 12.37 -12.66 6.88
CA ASP A 98 13.36 -13.17 5.93
C ASP A 98 12.96 -12.91 4.48
N SER A 99 13.73 -12.10 3.79
CA SER A 99 13.70 -11.94 2.34
C SER A 99 15.00 -12.44 1.74
N SER A 100 15.01 -12.63 0.42
CA SER A 100 16.27 -12.83 -0.31
C SER A 100 17.22 -11.66 -0.09
N SER A 101 18.52 -11.95 0.01
CA SER A 101 19.58 -10.94 0.08
C SER A 101 19.55 -10.02 -1.15
N GLY A 102 19.95 -8.77 -0.95
CA GLY A 102 20.14 -7.82 -2.04
C GLY A 102 21.44 -8.09 -2.82
N PRO A 103 21.84 -7.16 -3.70
CA PRO A 103 23.11 -7.23 -4.42
C PRO A 103 24.36 -7.18 -3.52
N ASP A 104 24.19 -6.80 -2.25
CA ASP A 104 25.23 -6.82 -1.20
C ASP A 104 25.43 -8.20 -0.57
N ASP A 105 24.57 -9.18 -0.88
CA ASP A 105 24.54 -10.53 -0.33
C ASP A 105 24.37 -10.59 1.20
N ILE A 106 23.79 -9.53 1.80
CA ILE A 106 23.54 -9.46 3.25
C ILE A 106 22.08 -9.86 3.52
N SER A 107 21.89 -10.94 4.28
CA SER A 107 20.56 -11.40 4.69
C SER A 107 20.09 -10.74 5.99
N TYR A 108 18.77 -10.62 6.18
CA TYR A 108 18.22 -10.18 7.47
C TYR A 108 18.59 -11.11 8.63
N ALA A 109 18.83 -12.39 8.37
CA ALA A 109 19.32 -13.33 9.37
C ALA A 109 20.71 -12.93 9.87
N PHE A 110 21.59 -12.42 9.00
CA PHE A 110 22.88 -11.89 9.43
C PHE A 110 22.72 -10.65 10.31
N LEU A 111 21.90 -9.68 9.88
CA LEU A 111 21.67 -8.43 10.63
C LEU A 111 21.09 -8.67 12.03
N ARG A 112 20.17 -9.63 12.19
CA ARG A 112 19.56 -9.96 13.49
C ARG A 112 20.49 -10.63 14.50
N HIS A 113 21.57 -11.24 14.04
CA HIS A 113 22.54 -11.95 14.90
C HIS A 113 23.87 -11.21 15.03
N MET A 114 23.97 -9.98 14.52
CA MET A 114 25.13 -9.14 14.78
C MET A 114 25.20 -8.74 16.27
N SER A 115 26.42 -8.55 16.77
CA SER A 115 26.65 -8.08 18.12
C SER A 115 26.23 -6.62 18.27
N ASP A 116 25.72 -6.23 19.45
CA ASP A 116 25.30 -4.85 19.72
C ASP A 116 26.43 -3.82 19.53
N SER A 117 27.69 -4.24 19.67
CA SER A 117 28.88 -3.42 19.39
C SER A 117 28.99 -2.96 17.93
N ALA A 118 28.28 -3.60 17.00
CA ALA A 118 28.25 -3.22 15.60
C ALA A 118 27.30 -2.04 15.31
N PHE A 119 26.43 -1.67 16.27
CA PHE A 119 25.37 -0.67 16.10
C PHE A 119 25.68 0.67 16.79
N THR A 120 26.95 1.06 16.86
CA THR A 120 27.34 2.37 17.39
C THR A 120 27.10 3.47 16.35
N PHE A 121 26.18 4.38 16.63
CA PHE A 121 25.90 5.59 15.83
C PHE A 121 26.31 6.85 16.59
#